data_AF-A0A2T2W2H5-F1
#
_entry.id   AF-A0A2T2W2H5-F1
#
_cell.length_a   1.000
_cell.length_b   1.000
_cell.length_c   1.000
_cell.angle_alpha   90.00
_cell.angle_beta   90.00
_cell.angle_gamma   90.00
#
_symmetry.space_group_name_H-M   'P 1'
#
loop_
_entity.id
_entity.type
_entity.pdbx_description
1 polymer ?
#
loop_
_entity_poly.entity_id
_entity_poly.type
_entity_poly.pdbx_seq_one_letter_code
_entity_poly.pdbx_strand_id
1 'polypeptide(L)'
;FGPASDLGDRFQQLFSSPELALELAANPSPAEAFNGEEPSPTYLQLPGWGPVPFELGLEQTNWVFVSRTHLTYALDLSDLPANEEDAATPAWADLRFRLQVPWGLTQLAPTATPPLSQDATGAVWQLQPGQTTRIDAVFWLPNAIALGTLGIVALVLGGYGLRYRVFKPAKTFGQS
;
A
#
# COMPACT_ATOMS: atom_id res chain seq x y z
N PHE A 1 -14.00 -28.45 40.02
CA PHE A 1 -13.14 -28.35 38.83
C PHE A 1 -13.08 -29.74 38.22
N GLY A 2 -13.81 -29.97 37.12
CA GLY A 2 -13.97 -31.30 36.50
C GLY A 2 -12.69 -31.81 35.83
N PRO A 3 -12.60 -33.12 35.53
CA PRO A 3 -11.46 -33.72 34.84
C PRO A 3 -11.33 -33.18 33.39
N ALA A 4 -10.11 -33.17 32.85
CA ALA A 4 -9.81 -32.61 31.52
C ALA A 4 -10.63 -33.22 30.36
N SER A 5 -11.15 -34.44 30.53
CA SER A 5 -12.05 -35.09 29.57
C SER A 5 -13.40 -34.38 29.44
N ASP A 6 -13.91 -33.82 30.54
CA ASP A 6 -15.20 -33.11 30.60
C ASP A 6 -15.15 -31.81 29.77
N LEU A 7 -13.98 -31.16 29.68
CA LEU A 7 -13.78 -29.98 28.82
C LEU A 7 -13.85 -30.33 27.34
N GLY A 8 -13.34 -31.50 26.94
CA GLY A 8 -13.40 -31.98 25.56
C GLY A 8 -14.84 -32.24 25.12
N ASP A 9 -15.61 -32.96 25.94
CA ASP A 9 -17.01 -33.27 25.66
C ASP A 9 -17.87 -32.01 25.60
N ARG A 10 -17.64 -31.05 26.51
CA ARG A 10 -18.31 -29.74 26.53
C ARG A 10 -18.00 -28.91 25.29
N PHE A 11 -16.75 -28.95 24.81
CA PHE A 11 -16.34 -28.28 23.59
C PHE A 11 -17.05 -28.89 22.38
N GLN A 12 -17.04 -30.21 22.25
CA GLN A 12 -17.74 -30.91 21.17
C GLN A 12 -19.24 -30.58 21.13
N GLN A 13 -19.87 -30.47 22.31
CA GLN A 13 -21.29 -30.18 22.46
C GLN A 13 -21.65 -28.75 22.04
N LEU A 14 -20.76 -27.78 22.28
CA LEU A 14 -20.92 -26.41 21.78
C LEU A 14 -20.97 -26.38 20.25
N PHE A 15 -20.06 -27.06 19.56
CA PHE A 15 -20.02 -27.03 18.08
C PHE A 15 -21.00 -27.99 17.39
N SER A 16 -21.64 -28.90 18.13
CA SER A 16 -22.63 -29.84 17.58
C SER A 16 -24.08 -29.38 17.79
N SER A 17 -24.28 -28.18 18.33
CA SER A 17 -25.62 -27.66 18.64
C SER A 17 -26.37 -27.30 17.36
N PRO A 18 -27.56 -27.88 17.09
CA PRO A 18 -28.32 -27.62 15.87
C PRO A 18 -28.84 -26.17 15.77
N GLU A 19 -28.87 -25.45 16.90
CA GLU A 19 -29.20 -24.02 16.97
C GLU A 19 -28.13 -23.16 16.27
N LEU A 20 -26.84 -23.49 16.43
CA LEU A 20 -25.74 -22.82 15.72
C LEU A 20 -25.74 -23.15 14.22
N ALA A 21 -26.22 -24.33 13.83
CA ALA A 21 -26.35 -24.70 12.41
C ALA A 21 -27.48 -23.91 11.72
N LEU A 22 -28.58 -23.62 12.43
CA LEU A 22 -29.65 -22.75 11.97
C LEU A 22 -29.24 -21.27 11.94
N GLU A 23 -28.42 -20.82 12.89
CA GLU A 23 -27.86 -19.46 12.91
C GLU A 23 -26.82 -19.24 11.80
N LEU A 24 -25.96 -20.23 11.51
CA LEU A 24 -25.03 -20.20 10.35
C LEU A 24 -25.73 -20.27 9.00
N ALA A 25 -26.91 -20.92 8.92
CA ALA A 25 -27.69 -20.96 7.69
C ALA A 25 -28.48 -19.66 7.46
N ALA A 26 -28.79 -18.92 8.53
CA ALA A 26 -29.51 -17.65 8.47
C ALA A 26 -28.59 -16.43 8.35
N ASN A 27 -27.29 -16.58 8.65
CA ASN A 27 -26.31 -15.50 8.62
C ASN A 27 -25.16 -15.91 7.69
N PRO A 28 -25.03 -15.31 6.49
CA PRO A 28 -23.99 -15.69 5.54
C PRO A 28 -22.62 -15.53 6.20
N SER A 29 -21.78 -16.56 6.04
CA SER A 29 -20.43 -16.62 6.57
C SER A 29 -19.65 -15.36 6.19
N PRO A 30 -18.80 -14.79 7.07
CA PRO A 30 -17.94 -13.64 6.72
C PRO A 30 -17.06 -13.89 5.50
N ALA A 31 -16.83 -15.16 5.13
CA ALA A 31 -16.06 -15.54 3.94
C ALA A 31 -16.82 -15.34 2.62
N GLU A 32 -18.15 -15.27 2.64
CA GLU A 32 -18.97 -15.01 1.44
C GLU A 32 -19.21 -13.52 1.19
N ALA A 33 -19.05 -12.66 2.22
CA ALA A 33 -19.11 -11.21 2.07
C ALA A 33 -17.94 -10.64 1.24
N PHE A 34 -16.75 -11.26 1.30
CA PHE A 34 -15.55 -10.71 0.64
C PHE A 34 -15.44 -10.99 -0.87
N ASN A 35 -16.38 -11.72 -1.49
CA ASN A 35 -16.27 -12.11 -2.91
C ASN A 35 -17.22 -11.36 -3.87
N GLY A 36 -17.94 -10.34 -3.38
CA GLY A 36 -18.93 -9.62 -4.19
C GLY A 36 -18.94 -8.10 -4.06
N GLU A 37 -18.05 -7.50 -3.26
CA GLU A 37 -17.92 -6.05 -3.24
C GLU A 37 -17.26 -5.58 -4.54
N GLU A 38 -18.09 -5.16 -5.49
CA GLU A 38 -17.66 -4.17 -6.46
C GLU A 38 -16.97 -3.03 -5.69
N PRO A 39 -15.80 -2.54 -6.15
CA PRO A 39 -15.05 -1.53 -5.43
C PRO A 39 -15.99 -0.35 -5.16
N SER A 40 -16.37 -0.17 -3.90
CA SER A 40 -17.28 0.90 -3.53
C SER A 40 -16.62 2.22 -3.94
N PRO A 41 -17.26 3.02 -4.82
CA PRO A 41 -16.67 4.27 -5.26
C PRO A 41 -16.38 5.11 -4.03
N THR A 42 -15.11 5.46 -3.84
CA THR A 42 -14.74 6.32 -2.72
C THR A 42 -15.03 7.75 -3.16
N TYR A 43 -15.60 8.57 -2.29
CA TYR A 43 -16.01 9.93 -2.64
C TYR A 43 -15.10 10.96 -1.99
N LEU A 44 -14.59 11.92 -2.76
CA LEU A 44 -13.95 13.13 -2.25
C LEU A 44 -15.02 14.19 -2.00
N GLN A 45 -15.04 14.73 -0.78
CA GLN A 45 -15.84 15.90 -0.45
C GLN A 45 -15.02 17.14 -0.79
N LEU A 46 -15.42 17.85 -1.84
CA LEU A 46 -14.80 19.11 -2.24
C LEU A 46 -15.56 20.27 -1.57
N PRO A 47 -14.87 21.26 -0.96
CA PRO A 47 -15.52 22.41 -0.34
C PRO A 47 -16.40 23.17 -1.36
N GLY A 48 -17.70 23.24 -1.09
CA GLY A 48 -18.66 23.92 -1.97
C GLY A 48 -19.22 23.07 -3.12
N TRP A 49 -18.91 21.77 -3.17
CA TRP A 49 -19.40 20.83 -4.19
C TRP A 49 -19.95 19.55 -3.56
N GLY A 50 -20.70 18.77 -4.37
CA GLY A 50 -21.18 17.45 -4.00
C GLY A 50 -20.05 16.39 -3.92
N PRO A 51 -20.38 15.16 -3.50
CA PRO A 51 -19.42 14.06 -3.45
C PRO A 51 -18.92 13.71 -4.86
N VAL A 52 -17.60 13.77 -5.07
CA VAL A 52 -16.96 13.43 -6.36
C VAL A 52 -16.38 12.02 -6.28
N PRO A 53 -16.75 11.09 -7.19
CA PRO A 53 -16.19 9.75 -7.17
C PRO A 53 -14.71 9.76 -7.55
N PHE A 54 -13.91 9.03 -6.78
CA PHE A 54 -12.52 8.75 -7.07
C PHE A 54 -12.23 7.26 -6.87
N GLU A 55 -11.32 6.75 -7.69
CA GLU A 55 -10.82 5.39 -7.58
C GLU A 55 -9.31 5.44 -7.37
N LEU A 56 -8.86 4.76 -6.32
CA LEU A 56 -7.45 4.62 -5.99
C LEU A 56 -7.11 3.13 -5.94
N GLY A 57 -6.45 2.64 -6.98
CA GLY A 57 -5.89 1.30 -7.06
C GLY A 57 -4.41 1.30 -6.68
N LEU A 58 -4.01 0.39 -5.79
CA LEU A 58 -2.62 0.21 -5.41
C LEU A 58 -2.25 -1.27 -5.51
N GLU A 59 -1.44 -1.62 -6.50
CA GLU A 59 -0.88 -2.96 -6.64
C GLU A 59 0.58 -2.95 -6.17
N GLN A 60 0.91 -3.76 -5.18
CA GLN A 60 2.25 -3.80 -4.60
C GLN A 60 2.88 -5.17 -4.77
N THR A 61 4.04 -5.22 -5.40
CA THR A 61 4.91 -6.41 -5.41
C THR A 61 6.00 -6.24 -4.35
N ASN A 62 5.97 -7.09 -3.32
CA ASN A 62 6.91 -7.02 -2.21
C ASN A 62 8.14 -7.90 -2.43
N TRP A 63 9.33 -7.31 -2.39
CA TRP A 63 10.61 -8.04 -2.27
C TRP A 63 11.21 -7.82 -0.87
N VAL A 64 12.26 -8.57 -0.55
CA VAL A 64 12.90 -8.54 0.78
C VAL A 64 13.27 -7.12 1.18
N PHE A 65 13.95 -6.35 0.33
CA PHE A 65 14.45 -5.01 0.68
C PHE A 65 13.66 -3.86 0.04
N VAL A 66 12.91 -4.13 -1.02
CA VAL A 66 12.22 -3.12 -1.82
C VAL A 66 10.84 -3.61 -2.17
N SER A 67 9.91 -2.71 -2.40
CA SER A 67 8.62 -3.04 -2.97
C SER A 67 8.38 -2.19 -4.22
N ARG A 68 7.84 -2.81 -5.26
CA ARG A 68 7.41 -2.11 -6.48
C ARG A 68 5.92 -1.83 -6.34
N THR A 69 5.55 -0.57 -6.34
CA THR A 69 4.16 -0.12 -6.23
C THR A 69 3.70 0.42 -7.57
N HIS A 70 2.57 -0.10 -8.04
CA HIS A 70 1.83 0.40 -9.18
C HIS A 70 0.59 1.12 -8.63
N LEU A 71 0.54 2.42 -8.85
CA LEU A 71 -0.53 3.31 -8.42
C LEU A 71 -1.37 3.66 -9.65
N THR A 72 -2.66 3.34 -9.57
CA THR A 72 -3.68 3.76 -10.53
C THR A 72 -4.64 4.69 -9.80
N TYR A 73 -4.77 5.91 -10.29
CA TYR A 73 -5.66 6.92 -9.74
C TYR A 73 -6.59 7.41 -10.83
N ALA A 74 -7.89 7.17 -10.69
CA ALA A 74 -8.91 7.71 -11.58
C ALA A 74 -9.77 8.71 -10.82
N LEU A 75 -9.88 9.92 -11.36
CA LEU A 75 -10.69 10.98 -10.80
C LEU A 75 -11.68 11.46 -11.86
N ASP A 76 -12.96 11.33 -11.56
CA ASP A 76 -14.01 11.81 -12.46
C ASP A 76 -14.40 13.24 -12.11
N LEU A 77 -13.88 14.19 -12.88
CA LEU A 77 -14.19 15.61 -12.71
C LEU A 77 -15.30 16.07 -13.67
N SER A 78 -16.00 15.15 -14.34
CA SER A 78 -17.04 15.48 -15.34
C SER A 78 -18.21 16.29 -14.75
N ASP A 79 -18.51 16.09 -13.47
CA ASP A 79 -19.53 16.86 -12.74
C ASP A 79 -19.09 18.29 -12.38
N LEU A 80 -17.80 18.64 -12.56
CA LEU A 80 -17.31 20.00 -12.38
C LEU A 80 -17.43 20.77 -13.70
N PRO A 81 -17.95 22.01 -13.69
CA PRO A 81 -18.11 22.79 -14.90
C PRO A 81 -16.73 23.06 -15.52
N ALA A 82 -16.63 22.73 -16.80
CA ALA A 82 -15.44 22.98 -17.59
C ALA A 82 -15.15 24.49 -17.63
N ASN A 83 -13.86 24.84 -17.70
CA ASN A 83 -13.44 26.22 -17.89
C ASN A 83 -13.96 26.72 -19.25
N GLU A 84 -15.02 27.52 -19.25
CA GLU A 84 -15.38 28.29 -20.45
C GLU A 84 -14.32 29.37 -20.67
N GLU A 85 -13.83 29.47 -21.90
CA GLU A 85 -12.65 30.24 -22.32
C GLU A 85 -12.74 31.76 -22.07
N ASP A 86 -13.88 32.26 -21.57
CA ASP A 86 -14.22 33.69 -21.50
C ASP A 86 -14.63 34.18 -20.09
N ALA A 87 -14.60 33.32 -19.08
CA ALA A 87 -14.91 33.71 -17.69
C ALA A 87 -13.72 33.44 -16.78
N ALA A 88 -13.35 34.44 -15.99
CA ALA A 88 -12.27 34.40 -15.00
C ALA A 88 -12.16 33.03 -14.33
N THR A 89 -11.08 32.29 -14.64
CA THR A 89 -10.86 30.93 -14.16
C THR A 89 -11.01 30.92 -12.64
N PRO A 90 -12.01 30.22 -12.09
CA PRO A 90 -12.23 30.23 -10.66
C PRO A 90 -11.02 29.62 -9.95
N ALA A 91 -10.62 30.16 -8.80
CA ALA A 91 -9.45 29.65 -8.05
C ALA A 91 -9.57 28.16 -7.66
N TRP A 92 -10.79 27.60 -7.66
CA TRP A 92 -11.04 26.18 -7.40
C TRP A 92 -10.79 25.27 -8.62
N ALA A 93 -10.67 25.83 -9.82
CA ALA A 93 -10.43 25.09 -11.07
C ALA A 93 -8.94 24.76 -11.30
N ASP A 94 -8.03 25.28 -10.47
CA ASP A 94 -6.60 24.93 -10.49
C ASP A 94 -6.33 23.73 -9.56
N LEU A 95 -6.76 22.55 -10.02
CA LEU A 95 -6.54 21.29 -9.33
C LEU A 95 -5.17 20.73 -9.73
N ARG A 96 -4.33 20.43 -8.73
CA ARG A 96 -3.00 19.86 -8.95
C ARG A 96 -2.84 18.58 -8.15
N PHE A 97 -2.48 17.51 -8.83
CA PHE A 97 -2.11 16.25 -8.20
C PHE A 97 -0.59 16.18 -8.09
N ARG A 98 -0.08 15.97 -6.87
CA ARG A 98 1.36 15.83 -6.61
C ARG A 98 1.65 14.46 -6.02
N LEU A 99 2.44 13.67 -6.74
CA LEU A 99 2.97 12.40 -6.28
C LEU A 99 4.41 12.61 -5.78
N GLN A 100 4.65 12.27 -4.51
CA GLN A 100 6.00 12.24 -3.93
C GLN A 100 6.36 10.80 -3.60
N VAL A 101 7.52 10.34 -4.08
CA VAL A 101 7.97 8.97 -3.89
C VAL A 101 9.36 8.96 -3.25
N PRO A 102 9.62 8.06 -2.29
CA PRO A 102 10.88 8.06 -1.56
C PRO A 102 12.07 7.65 -2.43
N TRP A 103 11.93 6.66 -3.32
CA TRP A 103 13.04 6.01 -4.03
C TRP A 103 12.91 6.00 -5.56
N GLY A 104 12.38 7.08 -6.14
CA GLY A 104 12.42 7.24 -7.59
C GLY A 104 11.15 6.83 -8.31
N LEU A 105 10.68 7.68 -9.24
CA LEU A 105 9.70 7.28 -10.26
C LEU A 105 10.42 6.48 -11.35
N THR A 106 9.97 5.25 -11.62
CA THR A 106 10.57 4.41 -12.68
C THR A 106 9.90 4.63 -14.01
N GLN A 107 8.57 4.57 -14.03
CA GLN A 107 7.82 4.67 -15.27
C GLN A 107 6.48 5.32 -14.98
N LEU A 108 6.17 6.37 -15.74
CA LEU A 108 4.83 6.89 -15.87
C LEU A 108 4.24 6.18 -17.07
N ALA A 109 3.09 5.53 -16.90
CA ALA A 109 2.35 5.07 -18.07
C ALA A 109 1.80 6.31 -18.81
N PRO A 110 1.59 6.23 -20.13
CA PRO A 110 1.07 7.34 -20.90
C PRO A 110 -0.33 7.70 -20.40
N THR A 111 -0.42 8.77 -19.62
CA THR A 111 -1.66 9.38 -19.17
C THR A 111 -2.16 10.35 -20.23
N ALA A 112 -3.48 10.55 -20.33
CA ALA A 112 -4.09 11.48 -21.29
C ALA A 112 -3.54 12.91 -21.14
N THR A 113 -3.09 13.26 -19.94
CA THR A 113 -2.44 14.54 -19.61
C THR A 113 -0.98 14.29 -19.21
N PRO A 114 0.00 14.93 -19.87
CA PRO A 114 1.40 14.85 -19.44
C PRO A 114 1.61 15.57 -18.10
N PRO A 115 2.57 15.12 -17.27
CA PRO A 115 2.93 15.82 -16.05
C PRO A 115 3.48 17.21 -16.37
N LEU A 116 3.09 18.21 -15.59
CA LEU A 116 3.61 19.58 -15.67
C LEU A 116 5.09 19.64 -15.25
N SER A 117 5.48 18.77 -14.31
CA SER A 117 6.86 18.61 -13.87
C SER A 117 7.06 17.16 -13.43
N GLN A 118 8.18 16.59 -13.84
CA GLN A 118 8.61 15.26 -13.46
C GLN A 118 10.08 15.32 -13.03
N ASP A 119 10.32 14.91 -11.79
CA ASP A 119 11.65 14.77 -11.21
C ASP A 119 11.85 13.32 -10.72
N ALA A 120 13.08 12.99 -10.34
CA ALA A 120 13.37 11.69 -9.74
C ALA A 120 12.52 11.44 -8.47
N THR A 121 12.20 12.47 -7.70
CA THR A 121 11.51 12.34 -6.40
C THR A 121 9.98 12.43 -6.50
N GLY A 122 9.43 12.69 -7.68
CA GLY A 122 7.99 12.89 -7.81
C GLY A 122 7.56 13.51 -9.13
N ALA A 123 6.25 13.63 -9.29
CA ALA A 123 5.64 14.23 -10.46
C ALA A 123 4.40 15.04 -10.06
N VAL A 124 4.14 16.10 -10.82
CA VAL A 124 3.00 17.00 -10.63
C VAL A 124 2.19 17.02 -11.91
N TRP A 125 0.89 16.75 -11.80
CA TRP A 125 -0.06 16.82 -12.91
C TRP A 125 -1.07 17.93 -12.63
N GLN A 126 -1.44 18.65 -13.69
CA GLN A 126 -2.56 19.57 -13.65
C GLN A 126 -3.82 18.79 -14.05
N LEU A 127 -4.85 18.85 -13.20
CA LEU A 127 -6.13 18.20 -13.43
C LEU A 127 -7.07 19.23 -14.06
N GLN A 128 -7.68 18.88 -15.20
CA GLN A 128 -8.61 19.76 -15.89
C GLN A 128 -10.05 19.43 -15.43
N PRO A 129 -10.82 20.40 -14.89
CA PRO A 129 -12.23 20.20 -14.59
C PRO A 129 -13.05 19.84 -15.83
N GLY A 130 -14.06 18.98 -15.68
CA GLY A 130 -14.91 18.50 -16.77
C GLY A 130 -14.41 17.26 -17.52
N GLN A 131 -13.28 16.67 -17.10
CA GLN A 131 -12.71 15.46 -17.73
C GLN A 131 -12.36 14.38 -16.70
N THR A 132 -12.56 13.12 -17.07
CA THR A 132 -12.08 11.98 -16.28
C THR A 132 -10.56 11.83 -16.50
N THR A 133 -9.77 12.12 -15.47
CA THR A 133 -8.31 11.98 -15.54
C THR A 133 -7.87 10.68 -14.86
N ARG A 134 -7.14 9.85 -15.60
CA ARG A 134 -6.47 8.66 -15.06
C ARG A 134 -4.96 8.91 -14.99
N ILE A 135 -4.37 8.63 -13.83
CA ILE A 135 -2.95 8.74 -13.53
C ILE A 135 -2.42 7.36 -13.15
N ASP A 136 -1.44 6.88 -13.91
CA ASP A 136 -0.81 5.58 -13.71
C ASP A 136 0.70 5.76 -13.48
N ALA A 137 1.16 5.40 -12.28
CA ALA A 137 2.54 5.62 -11.86
C ALA A 137 3.15 4.37 -11.22
N VAL A 138 4.39 4.04 -11.61
CA VAL A 138 5.17 2.92 -11.04
C VAL A 138 6.39 3.46 -10.31
N PHE A 139 6.51 3.12 -9.03
CA PHE A 139 7.61 3.56 -8.17
C PHE A 139 8.08 2.48 -7.19
N TRP A 140 9.29 2.65 -6.68
CA TRP A 140 9.89 1.74 -5.70
C TRP A 140 9.81 2.35 -4.29
N LEU A 141 9.52 1.49 -3.31
CA LEU A 141 9.48 1.82 -1.89
C LEU A 141 10.52 1.01 -1.12
N PRO A 142 11.34 1.65 -0.27
CA PRO A 142 12.19 0.95 0.67
C PRO A 142 11.37 0.16 1.69
N ASN A 143 11.80 -1.06 1.99
CA ASN A 143 11.33 -1.77 3.17
C ASN A 143 12.22 -1.42 4.37
N ALA A 144 11.75 -0.49 5.21
CA ALA A 144 12.49 -0.03 6.39
C ALA A 144 12.83 -1.16 7.37
N ILE A 145 11.95 -2.15 7.53
CA ILE A 145 12.16 -3.30 8.43
C ILE A 145 13.29 -4.20 7.92
N ALA A 146 13.32 -4.45 6.63
CA ALA A 146 14.35 -5.28 6.02
C ALA A 146 15.72 -4.60 6.04
N LEU A 147 15.77 -3.30 5.77
CA LEU A 147 16.99 -2.50 5.91
C LEU A 147 17.49 -2.48 7.36
N GLY A 148 16.57 -2.35 8.33
CA GLY A 148 16.91 -2.44 9.75
C GLY A 148 17.49 -3.81 10.13
N THR A 149 16.86 -4.89 9.66
CA THR A 149 17.33 -6.26 9.88
C THR A 149 18.72 -6.47 9.27
N LEU A 150 18.94 -6.00 8.04
CA LEU A 150 20.24 -6.07 7.37
C LEU A 150 21.34 -5.36 8.18
N GLY A 151 21.03 -4.18 8.75
CA GLY A 151 21.95 -3.44 9.60
C GLY A 151 22.35 -4.22 10.87
N ILE A 152 21.38 -4.84 11.54
CA ILE A 152 21.64 -5.68 12.72
C ILE A 152 22.50 -6.89 12.36
N VAL A 153 22.17 -7.59 11.28
CA VAL A 153 22.94 -8.75 10.80
C VAL A 153 24.37 -8.35 10.45
N ALA A 154 24.56 -7.22 9.76
CA ALA A 154 25.88 -6.68 9.44
C ALA A 154 26.69 -6.33 10.69
N LEU A 155 26.04 -5.79 11.73
CA LEU A 155 26.69 -5.47 13.01
C LEU A 155 27.14 -6.74 13.73
N VAL A 156 26.28 -7.76 13.81
CA VAL A 156 26.60 -9.05 14.44
C VAL A 156 27.75 -9.75 13.71
N LEU A 157 27.66 -9.85 12.39
CA LEU A 157 28.72 -10.45 11.56
C LEU A 157 30.01 -9.63 11.61
N GLY A 158 29.91 -8.30 11.62
CA GLY A 158 31.04 -7.39 11.76
C GLY A 158 31.75 -7.59 13.10
N GLY A 159 31.00 -7.63 14.20
CA GLY A 159 31.54 -7.90 15.54
C GLY A 159 32.16 -9.29 15.64
N TYR A 160 31.52 -10.30 15.07
CA TYR A 160 32.07 -11.65 15.00
C TYR A 160 33.37 -11.72 14.18
N GLY A 161 33.39 -11.11 13.01
CA GLY A 161 34.56 -11.04 12.13
C GLY A 161 35.73 -10.29 12.77
N LEU A 162 35.45 -9.18 13.47
CA LEU A 162 36.46 -8.41 14.19
C LEU A 162 37.06 -9.25 15.33
N ARG A 163 36.23 -9.99 16.08
CA ARG A 163 36.71 -10.92 17.12
C ARG A 163 37.63 -11.99 16.54
N TYR A 164 37.25 -12.62 15.43
CA TYR A 164 38.08 -13.68 14.82
C TYR A 164 39.35 -13.17 14.14
N ARG A 165 39.34 -11.92 13.66
CA ARG A 165 40.48 -11.33 12.96
C ARG A 165 41.50 -10.70 13.92
N VAL A 166 41.04 -10.17 15.07
CA VAL A 166 41.90 -9.65 16.13
C VAL A 166 42.47 -10.77 17.02
N PHE A 167 41.74 -11.87 17.21
CA PHE A 167 42.23 -13.08 17.90
C PHE A 167 42.69 -14.19 16.93
N LYS A 168 43.54 -13.87 15.94
CA LYS A 168 44.43 -14.91 15.42
C LYS A 168 45.50 -15.16 16.48
N PRO A 169 45.52 -16.28 17.22
CA PRO A 169 46.73 -16.62 17.96
C PRO A 169 47.83 -16.70 16.92
N ALA A 170 48.86 -15.87 17.06
CA ALA A 170 50.11 -16.07 16.37
C ALA A 170 50.48 -17.52 16.67
N LYS A 171 50.47 -18.39 15.64
CA LYS A 171 51.07 -19.70 15.77
C LYS A 171 52.55 -19.42 15.99
N THR A 172 52.95 -19.36 17.26
CA THR A 172 54.34 -19.36 17.68
C THR A 172 54.91 -20.70 17.21
N PHE A 173 55.41 -20.70 15.97
CA PHE A 173 56.28 -21.74 15.45
C PHE A 173 57.68 -21.45 15.98
N GLY A 174 58.05 -22.18 17.04
CA GLY A 174 59.39 -22.25 17.63
C GLY A 174 59.26 -23.04 18.93
N GLN A 175 60.07 -24.04 19.26
CA GLN A 175 61.36 -24.46 18.74
C GLN A 175 61.65 -25.93 19.09
N SER A 176 62.72 -26.43 18.45
CA SER A 176 63.59 -27.60 18.72
C SER A 176 63.00 -28.99 18.58
#